data_AF-A0A8X7Y5L3-F1
#
_entry.id   AF-A0A8X7Y5L3-F1
#
_cell.length_a   1.000
_cell.length_b   1.000
_cell.length_c   1.000
_cell.angle_alpha   90.00
_cell.angle_beta   90.00
_cell.angle_gamma   90.00
#
_symmetry.space_group_name_H-M   'P 1'
#
loop_
_entity.id
_entity.type
_entity.pdbx_description
1 polymer ?
#
loop_
_entity_poly.entity_id
_entity_poly.type
_entity_poly.pdbx_seq_one_letter_code
_entity_poly.pdbx_strand_id
1 'polypeptide(L)'
;MARFSKVLRKTDIQKRLSVPTGFLSSLPSFNGGAHAVDFQAVDGSGRVWTFRCSIRRNGHPKPVISRGWLTYVHSKSLKVGDKVHSPLSFSKPGRQMTEERMHRAGRRKMREGCRNRERLQRD
;
A
#
# COMPACT_ATOMS: atom_id res chain seq x y z
N MET A 1 -3.17 10.05 -13.30
CA MET A 1 -2.22 9.49 -12.30
C MET A 1 -1.35 8.45 -12.96
N ALA A 2 -0.02 8.56 -12.88
CA ALA A 2 0.88 7.59 -13.48
C ALA A 2 0.89 6.27 -12.67
N ARG A 3 0.60 5.16 -13.36
CA ARG A 3 0.61 3.79 -12.83
C ARG A 3 1.86 3.09 -13.31
N PHE A 4 2.70 2.61 -12.38
CA PHE A 4 3.84 1.77 -12.70
C PHE A 4 3.81 0.50 -11.86
N SER A 5 4.43 -0.56 -12.37
CA SER A 5 4.76 -1.73 -11.58
C SER A 5 6.23 -2.05 -11.73
N LYS A 6 6.86 -2.55 -10.67
CA LYS A 6 8.28 -2.92 -10.70
C LYS A 6 8.55 -4.11 -9.79
N VAL A 7 9.30 -5.08 -10.32
CA VAL A 7 9.90 -6.16 -9.54
C VAL A 7 11.17 -5.64 -8.86
N LEU A 8 11.25 -5.81 -7.54
CA LEU A 8 12.32 -5.30 -6.71
C LEU A 8 13.60 -6.09 -6.94
N ARG A 9 14.67 -5.36 -7.25
CA ARG A 9 16.03 -5.90 -7.40
C ARG A 9 16.79 -5.78 -6.10
N LYS A 10 17.95 -6.44 -6.01
CA LYS A 10 18.87 -6.34 -4.87
C LYS A 10 19.17 -4.89 -4.48
N THR A 11 19.40 -4.01 -5.46
CA THR A 11 19.64 -2.57 -5.23
C THR A 11 18.43 -1.83 -4.68
N ASP A 12 17.23 -2.25 -5.06
CA ASP A 12 16.01 -1.63 -4.55
C ASP A 12 15.86 -1.99 -3.07
N ILE A 13 16.03 -3.26 -2.69
CA ILE A 13 15.94 -3.69 -1.29
C ILE A 13 17.04 -3.10 -0.41
N GLN A 14 18.27 -3.00 -0.91
CA GLN A 14 19.43 -2.63 -0.08
C GLN A 14 19.75 -1.14 -0.06
N LYS A 15 19.27 -0.35 -1.04
CA LYS A 15 19.68 1.06 -1.19
C LYS A 15 18.50 1.99 -1.43
N ARG A 16 17.86 1.89 -2.59
CA ARG A 16 16.91 2.91 -3.08
C ARG A 16 16.08 2.39 -4.24
N LEU A 17 14.82 2.80 -4.33
CA LEU A 17 13.94 2.39 -5.41
C LEU A 17 14.12 3.29 -6.62
N SER A 18 14.62 2.74 -7.72
CA SER A 18 14.56 3.44 -9.02
C SER A 18 13.18 3.28 -9.64
N VAL A 19 12.51 4.38 -10.01
CA VAL A 19 11.18 4.35 -10.61
C VAL A 19 11.22 4.85 -12.06
N PRO A 20 10.21 4.54 -12.88
CA PRO A 20 10.13 5.09 -14.24
C PRO A 20 9.93 6.60 -14.23
N THR A 21 10.42 7.31 -15.24
CA THR A 21 10.27 8.78 -15.36
C THR A 21 8.81 9.23 -15.41
N GLY A 22 7.92 8.40 -15.95
CA GLY A 22 6.48 8.66 -15.91
C GLY A 22 5.92 8.83 -14.50
N PHE A 23 6.60 8.34 -13.45
CA PHE A 23 6.20 8.59 -12.06
C PHE A 23 6.31 10.06 -11.66
N LEU A 24 7.19 10.84 -12.32
CA LEU A 24 7.39 12.25 -12.01
C LEU A 24 6.12 13.09 -12.18
N SER A 25 5.23 12.72 -13.11
CA SER A 25 3.95 13.43 -13.30
C SER A 25 2.95 13.21 -12.16
N SER A 26 3.20 12.25 -11.26
CA SER A 26 2.41 12.03 -10.05
C SER A 26 3.02 12.71 -8.82
N LEU A 27 4.20 13.34 -8.94
CA LEU A 27 4.86 14.02 -7.83
C LEU A 27 4.51 15.51 -7.81
N PRO A 28 4.58 16.16 -6.64
CA PRO A 28 4.57 17.62 -6.59
C PRO A 28 5.70 18.19 -7.44
N SER A 29 5.49 19.38 -7.98
CA SER A 29 6.50 20.08 -8.77
C SER A 29 7.80 20.27 -7.98
N PHE A 30 8.92 20.08 -8.66
CA PHE A 30 10.24 20.37 -8.11
C PHE A 30 10.44 21.89 -8.09
N ASN A 31 10.22 22.52 -6.93
CA ASN A 31 10.25 23.98 -6.80
C ASN A 31 11.67 24.55 -7.01
N GLY A 32 11.77 25.67 -7.73
CA GLY A 32 12.94 26.58 -7.68
C GLY A 32 14.31 25.98 -8.04
N GLY A 33 14.37 24.98 -8.90
CA GLY A 33 15.63 24.30 -9.26
C GLY A 33 16.05 23.19 -8.29
N ALA A 34 15.19 22.82 -7.34
CA ALA A 34 15.41 21.61 -6.54
C ALA A 34 15.36 20.36 -7.42
N HIS A 35 16.18 19.36 -7.08
CA HIS A 35 16.19 18.06 -7.76
C HIS A 35 15.64 16.94 -6.87
N ALA A 36 15.01 17.31 -5.76
CA ALA A 36 14.38 16.39 -4.84
C ALA A 36 13.07 16.97 -4.33
N VAL A 37 12.08 16.11 -4.11
CA VAL A 37 10.78 16.45 -3.54
C VAL A 37 10.40 15.40 -2.51
N ASP A 38 9.87 15.87 -1.38
CA ASP A 38 9.29 15.02 -0.35
C ASP A 38 7.80 14.89 -0.62
N PHE A 39 7.27 13.66 -0.54
CA PHE A 39 5.86 13.37 -0.77
C PHE A 39 5.39 12.29 0.20
N GLN A 40 4.10 12.32 0.52
CA GLN A 40 3.46 11.33 1.37
C GLN A 40 2.72 10.30 0.54
N ALA A 41 2.68 9.08 1.05
CA ALA A 41 1.96 7.97 0.47
C ALA A 41 1.33 7.10 1.55
N VAL A 42 0.10 6.66 1.31
CA VAL A 42 -0.64 5.80 2.22
C VAL A 42 -0.57 4.38 1.71
N ASP A 43 -0.12 3.46 2.56
CA ASP A 43 -0.06 2.04 2.19
C ASP A 43 -1.42 1.33 2.34
N GLY A 44 -1.49 0.06 1.94
CA GLY A 44 -2.72 -0.74 2.05
C GLY A 44 -3.17 -1.05 3.49
N SER A 45 -2.40 -0.67 4.51
CA SER A 45 -2.79 -0.72 5.92
C SER A 45 -3.25 0.64 6.48
N GLY A 46 -3.32 1.68 5.64
CA GLY A 46 -3.67 3.03 6.07
C GLY A 46 -2.52 3.79 6.73
N ARG A 47 -1.29 3.25 6.74
CA ARG A 47 -0.13 3.92 7.33
C ARG A 47 0.43 4.92 6.33
N VAL A 48 0.68 6.14 6.81
CA VAL A 48 1.31 7.21 6.04
C VAL A 48 2.82 7.05 6.07
N TRP A 49 3.44 7.14 4.90
CA TRP A 49 4.87 7.08 4.68
C TRP A 49 5.35 8.34 3.99
N THR A 50 6.40 8.95 4.53
CA THR A 50 7.06 10.10 3.89
C THR A 50 8.28 9.62 3.12
N PHE A 51 8.28 9.90 1.82
CA PHE A 51 9.34 9.51 0.90
C PHE A 51 10.00 10.74 0.29
N ARG A 52 11.30 10.62 0.02
CA ARG A 52 12.04 11.60 -0.82
C ARG A 52 12.32 11.01 -2.19
N CYS A 53 11.78 11.62 -3.24
CA CYS A 53 12.16 11.32 -4.61
C CYS A 53 13.16 12.35 -5.11
N SER A 54 14.27 11.92 -5.69
CA SER A 54 15.22 12.79 -6.38
C SER A 54 15.43 12.38 -7.83
N ILE A 55 15.72 13.37 -8.67
CA ILE A 55 16.10 13.20 -10.07
C ILE A 55 17.60 13.46 -10.24
N ARG A 56 18.19 12.86 -11.28
CA ARG A 56 19.58 13.15 -11.66
C ARG A 56 19.70 14.60 -12.11
N ARG A 57 20.81 15.26 -11.74
CA ARG A 57 21.13 16.63 -12.18
C ARG A 57 21.48 16.70 -13.66
N ASN A 58 22.20 15.69 -14.15
CA ASN A 58 22.72 15.67 -15.52
C ASN A 58 22.18 14.45 -16.28
N GLY A 59 21.86 14.65 -17.56
CA GLY A 59 21.33 13.62 -18.45
C GLY A 59 19.87 13.26 -18.18
N HIS A 60 19.49 12.04 -18.53
CA HIS A 60 18.10 11.59 -18.40
C HIS A 60 17.61 11.68 -16.94
N PRO A 61 16.46 12.34 -16.67
CA PRO A 61 15.95 12.59 -15.32
C PRO A 61 15.41 11.30 -14.71
N LYS A 62 16.32 10.45 -14.22
CA LYS A 62 15.97 9.16 -13.62
C LYS A 62 15.53 9.38 -12.16
N PRO A 63 14.25 9.18 -11.83
CA PRO A 63 13.78 9.34 -10.46
C PRO A 63 14.20 8.19 -9.56
N VAL A 64 14.52 8.53 -8.33
CA VAL A 64 14.97 7.60 -7.30
C VAL A 64 14.35 7.97 -5.96
N ILE A 65 13.63 7.03 -5.37
CA ILE A 65 13.10 7.17 -4.00
C ILE A 65 14.17 6.68 -3.03
N SER A 66 14.64 7.58 -2.17
CA SER A 66 15.75 7.33 -1.25
C SER A 66 15.30 7.35 0.21
N ARG A 67 14.94 8.52 0.74
CA ARG A 67 14.50 8.66 2.14
C ARG A 67 13.15 7.97 2.35
N GLY A 68 13.00 7.30 3.49
CA GLY A 68 11.79 6.54 3.87
C GLY A 68 11.66 5.17 3.21
N TRP A 69 12.37 4.92 2.10
CA TRP A 69 12.26 3.68 1.34
C TRP A 69 12.76 2.44 2.11
N LEU A 70 13.96 2.49 2.68
CA LEU A 70 14.48 1.33 3.43
C LEU A 70 13.62 1.03 4.67
N THR A 71 13.17 2.07 5.38
CA THR A 71 12.25 1.91 6.51
C THR A 71 10.96 1.20 6.08
N TYR A 72 10.42 1.56 4.92
CA TYR A 72 9.28 0.88 4.31
C TYR A 72 9.58 -0.61 4.01
N VAL A 73 10.72 -0.89 3.37
CA VAL A 73 11.19 -2.25 3.06
C VAL A 73 11.29 -3.11 4.31
N HIS A 74 11.93 -2.61 5.37
CA HIS A 74 12.06 -3.33 6.63
C HIS A 74 10.71 -3.56 7.31
N SER A 75 9.86 -2.53 7.37
CA SER A 75 8.53 -2.64 8.00
C SER A 75 7.61 -3.63 7.28
N LYS A 76 7.71 -3.74 5.96
CA LYS A 76 6.90 -4.66 5.16
C LYS A 76 7.60 -5.98 4.87
N SER A 77 8.83 -6.17 5.37
CA SER A 77 9.65 -7.36 5.12
C SER A 77 9.79 -7.69 3.62
N LEU A 78 9.96 -6.66 2.78
CA LEU A 78 10.07 -6.82 1.33
C LEU A 78 11.38 -7.53 0.94
N LYS A 79 11.30 -8.38 -0.08
CA LYS A 79 12.41 -9.18 -0.61
C LYS A 79 12.61 -8.95 -2.10
N VAL A 80 13.78 -9.37 -2.57
CA VAL A 80 14.08 -9.39 -4.02
C VAL A 80 13.08 -10.31 -4.71
N GLY A 81 12.49 -9.85 -5.81
CA GLY A 81 11.43 -10.56 -6.52
C GLY A 81 10.02 -10.07 -6.20
N ASP A 82 9.81 -9.34 -5.09
CA ASP A 82 8.51 -8.75 -4.78
C ASP A 82 8.15 -7.65 -5.78
N LYS A 83 6.85 -7.43 -6.01
CA LYS A 83 6.35 -6.42 -6.96
C LYS A 83 5.67 -5.26 -6.24
N VAL A 84 6.06 -4.04 -6.59
CA VAL A 84 5.46 -2.78 -6.10
C VAL A 84 4.65 -2.13 -7.22
N HIS A 85 3.50 -1.52 -6.88
CA HIS A 85 2.60 -0.82 -7.79
C HIS A 85 2.41 0.65 -7.35
N SER A 86 2.26 1.57 -8.31
CA SER A 86 1.83 2.96 -8.05
C SER A 86 0.39 3.20 -8.55
N PRO A 87 -0.39 4.19 -8.03
CA PRO A 87 -0.09 4.98 -6.83
C PRO A 87 0.15 4.02 -5.66
N LEU A 88 0.87 4.43 -4.62
CA LEU A 88 1.31 3.54 -3.54
C LEU A 88 0.16 2.92 -2.71
N SER A 89 -1.02 2.71 -3.29
CA SER A 89 -2.03 1.76 -2.86
C SER A 89 -1.60 0.32 -3.18
N PHE A 90 -1.34 -0.44 -2.12
CA PHE A 90 -1.12 -1.88 -2.20
C PHE A 90 -2.48 -2.58 -2.22
N SER A 91 -2.99 -2.91 -3.40
CA SER A 91 -3.99 -3.97 -3.51
C SER A 91 -3.30 -5.31 -3.26
N LYS A 92 -3.65 -6.00 -2.17
CA LYS A 92 -3.17 -7.35 -1.89
C LYS A 92 -3.59 -8.32 -3.00
N PRO A 93 -2.72 -9.20 -3.53
CA PRO A 93 -3.21 -10.45 -4.09
C PRO A 93 -3.53 -11.40 -2.93
N GLY A 94 -4.83 -11.73 -2.76
CA GLY A 94 -5.26 -12.94 -2.07
C GLY A 94 -5.33 -12.91 -0.54
N ARG A 95 -6.46 -12.42 0.00
CA ARG A 95 -7.34 -13.25 0.85
C ARG A 95 -8.77 -12.84 0.51
N GLN A 96 -9.37 -13.54 -0.45
CA GLN A 96 -10.81 -13.51 -0.61
C GLN A 96 -11.39 -14.15 0.65
N MET A 97 -11.86 -13.33 1.59
CA MET A 97 -12.75 -13.80 2.63
C MET A 97 -14.12 -13.87 1.99
N THR A 98 -14.54 -15.07 1.59
CA THR A 98 -15.81 -15.28 0.90
C THR A 98 -17.01 -14.93 1.80
N GLU A 99 -18.04 -14.41 1.16
CA GLU A 99 -19.33 -13.99 1.71
C GLU A 99 -20.07 -15.09 2.49
N GLU A 100 -19.72 -16.36 2.24
CA GLU A 100 -20.26 -17.54 2.94
C GLU A 100 -20.02 -17.52 4.47
N ARG A 101 -18.98 -16.83 4.95
CA ARG A 101 -18.74 -16.68 6.38
C ARG A 101 -19.71 -15.71 7.06
N MET A 102 -20.32 -14.77 6.33
CA MET A 102 -21.39 -13.92 6.87
C MET A 102 -22.68 -14.72 7.12
N HIS A 103 -23.05 -15.63 6.21
CA HIS A 103 -24.27 -16.44 6.35
C HIS A 103 -24.24 -17.44 7.51
N ARG A 104 -23.04 -17.91 7.93
CA ARG A 104 -22.92 -18.85 9.06
C ARG A 104 -23.02 -18.16 10.43
N ALA A 105 -22.65 -16.88 10.53
CA ALA A 105 -22.81 -16.09 11.75
C ALA A 105 -24.26 -15.61 11.98
N GLY A 106 -25.02 -15.38 10.91
CA GLY A 106 -26.44 -14.98 11.00
C GLY A 106 -27.37 -16.07 11.55
N ARG A 107 -27.07 -17.36 11.34
CA ARG A 107 -27.91 -18.46 11.84
C ARG A 107 -27.79 -18.72 13.35
N ARG A 108 -26.74 -18.24 14.03
CA ARG A 108 -26.65 -18.35 15.50
C ARG A 108 -27.55 -17.37 16.23
N LYS A 109 -27.75 -16.15 15.70
CA LYS A 109 -28.61 -15.13 16.32
C LYS A 109 -30.12 -15.45 16.26
N MET A 110 -30.58 -16.26 15.30
CA MET A 110 -32.00 -16.65 15.20
C MET A 110 -32.41 -17.74 16.21
N ARG A 111 -31.47 -18.58 16.69
CA ARG A 111 -31.80 -19.69 17.60
C ARG A 111 -31.93 -19.27 19.07
N GLU A 112 -31.23 -18.22 19.48
CA GLU A 112 -31.36 -17.63 20.82
C GLU A 112 -32.62 -16.76 20.96
N GLY A 113 -33.08 -16.11 19.88
CA GLY A 113 -34.31 -15.33 19.87
C GLY A 113 -35.59 -16.15 20.05
N CYS A 114 -35.66 -17.37 19.50
CA CYS A 114 -36.84 -18.23 19.69
C CYS A 114 -36.97 -18.79 21.12
N ARG A 115 -35.86 -19.04 21.84
CA ARG A 115 -35.93 -19.56 23.22
C ARG A 115 -36.42 -18.54 24.25
N ASN A 116 -36.11 -17.25 24.07
CA ASN A 116 -36.57 -16.22 25.01
C ASN A 116 -38.03 -15.82 24.81
N ARG A 117 -38.65 -16.14 23.66
CA ARG A 117 -40.07 -15.82 23.41
C ARG A 117 -41.04 -16.84 24.02
N GLU A 118 -40.63 -18.11 24.19
CA GLU A 118 -41.46 -19.14 24.85
C GLU A 118 -41.48 -19.05 26.38
N ARG A 119 -40.59 -18.26 26.98
CA ARG A 119 -40.53 -18.09 28.45
C ARG A 119 -41.34 -16.91 28.98
N LEU A 120 -41.84 -16.03 28.10
CA LEU A 120 -42.61 -14.84 28.47
C LEU A 120 -44.13 -14.99 28.20
N GLN A 121 -44.59 -16.21 27.90
CA GLN A 121 -46.01 -16.53 27.68
C GLN A 121 -46.53 -17.57 28.68
N ARG A 122 -45.81 -17.74 29.80
CA ARG A 122 -46.18 -18.67 30.89
C ARG A 122 -46.11 -18.01 32.28
N ASP A 123 -46.22 -16.70 32.31
CA ASP A 123 -46.55 -15.88 33.48
C ASP A 123 -47.81 -15.06 33.15
#